data_AF-A0AAW6FQR0-F1
#
_entry.id   AF-A0AAW6FQR0-F1
#
_cell.length_a   1.000
_cell.length_b   1.000
_cell.length_c   1.000
_cell.angle_alpha   90.00
_cell.angle_beta   90.00
_cell.angle_gamma   90.00
#
_symmetry.space_group_name_H-M   'P 1'
#
loop_
_entity.id
_entity.type
_entity.pdbx_description
1 polymer ?
#
loop_
_entity_poly.entity_id
_entity_poly.type
_entity_poly.pdbx_seq_one_letter_code
_entity_poly.pdbx_strand_id
1 'polypeptide(L)'
;MSRSVNAKRLGNGVYEYQGYKLANCGHYMSDYKVWWVAVNIKTGYISFFANSKKELMQIIDKDKLERAESRNEETKYKAGF
;
A
#
# COMPACT_ATOMS: atom_id res chain seq x y z
N MET A 1 17.68 0.98 7.87
CA MET A 1 16.45 0.45 8.51
C MET A 1 15.40 1.55 8.46
N SER A 2 14.49 1.50 7.49
CA SER A 2 13.35 2.44 7.42
C SER A 2 12.48 2.21 8.66
N ARG A 3 12.16 3.29 9.39
CA ARG A 3 11.18 3.23 10.49
C ARG A 3 9.91 2.60 9.93
N SER A 4 9.43 1.53 10.56
CA SER A 4 8.08 1.01 10.36
C SER A 4 7.10 2.16 10.63
N VAL A 5 6.66 2.84 9.57
CA VAL A 5 5.67 3.91 9.70
C VAL A 5 4.38 3.20 10.08
N ASN A 6 3.85 3.49 11.26
CA ASN A 6 2.54 2.96 11.64
C ASN A 6 1.46 3.65 10.79
N ALA A 7 0.50 2.88 10.31
CA ALA A 7 -0.67 3.44 9.64
C ALA A 7 -1.49 4.31 10.60
N LYS A 8 -1.84 5.53 10.19
CA LYS A 8 -2.62 6.48 10.98
C LYS A 8 -4.08 6.05 10.99
N ARG A 9 -4.69 5.85 12.15
CA ARG A 9 -6.12 5.51 12.24
C ARG A 9 -6.97 6.74 11.90
N LEU A 10 -7.91 6.58 10.98
CA LEU A 10 -8.88 7.63 10.62
C LEU A 10 -10.23 7.44 11.36
N GLY A 11 -10.57 6.21 11.73
CA GLY A 11 -11.82 5.87 12.43
C GLY A 11 -12.46 4.59 11.87
N ASN A 12 -13.35 3.93 12.62
CA ASN A 12 -14.15 2.77 12.15
C ASN A 12 -13.38 1.67 11.38
N GLY A 13 -12.18 1.30 11.84
CA GLY A 13 -11.36 0.28 11.18
C GLY A 13 -10.69 0.74 9.88
N VAL A 14 -10.74 2.03 9.57
CA VAL A 14 -10.08 2.68 8.43
C VAL A 14 -8.77 3.35 8.87
N TYR A 15 -7.75 3.21 8.04
CA TYR A 15 -6.42 3.76 8.27
C TYR A 15 -5.91 4.50 7.05
N GLU A 16 -5.01 5.45 7.26
CA GLU A 16 -4.22 6.09 6.23
C GLU A 16 -2.80 5.54 6.29
N TYR A 17 -2.28 5.13 5.14
CA TYR A 17 -0.90 4.69 5.03
C TYR A 17 -0.33 5.14 3.69
N GLN A 18 0.72 5.94 3.73
CA GLN A 18 1.57 6.17 2.56
C GLN A 18 0.87 6.72 1.31
N GLY A 19 -0.24 7.45 1.49
CA GLY A 19 -1.09 7.99 0.41
C GLY A 19 -2.28 7.11 0.02
N TYR A 20 -2.50 6.02 0.77
CA TYR A 20 -3.60 5.09 0.60
C TYR A 20 -4.52 5.08 1.82
N LYS A 21 -5.82 4.91 1.57
CA LYS A 21 -6.83 4.60 2.57
C LYS A 21 -6.98 3.08 2.65
N LEU A 22 -6.64 2.51 3.80
CA LEU A 22 -6.76 1.08 4.09
C LEU A 22 -8.11 0.82 4.77
N ALA A 23 -8.90 -0.10 4.23
CA ALA A 23 -10.19 -0.49 4.79
C ALA A 23 -10.34 -2.01 4.79
N ASN A 24 -11.02 -2.52 5.82
CA ASN A 24 -11.45 -3.90 5.88
C ASN A 24 -12.80 -4.03 5.16
N CYS A 25 -12.88 -4.88 4.13
CA CYS A 25 -14.08 -5.16 3.35
C CYS A 25 -14.94 -6.29 3.91
N GLY A 26 -14.56 -6.83 5.07
CA GLY A 26 -15.24 -7.95 5.72
C GLY A 26 -14.86 -9.30 5.12
N HIS A 27 -15.72 -10.27 5.36
CA HIS A 27 -15.59 -11.63 4.84
C HIS A 27 -16.37 -11.78 3.54
N TYR A 28 -15.71 -12.30 2.51
CA TYR A 28 -16.45 -12.85 1.38
C TYR A 28 -16.94 -14.24 1.80
N MET A 29 -18.26 -14.48 1.76
CA MET A 29 -18.94 -15.67 2.32
C MET A 29 -18.34 -17.01 1.88
N SER A 30 -17.68 -17.05 0.73
CA SER A 30 -17.09 -18.29 0.18
C SER A 30 -15.67 -18.58 0.66
N ASP A 31 -14.92 -17.59 1.16
CA ASP A 31 -13.48 -17.71 1.37
C ASP A 31 -13.06 -17.90 2.83
N TYR A 32 -13.97 -17.71 3.80
CA TYR A 32 -13.66 -17.66 5.25
C TYR A 32 -12.52 -16.69 5.62
N LYS A 33 -12.11 -15.81 4.69
CA LYS A 33 -10.99 -14.89 4.85
C LYS A 33 -11.48 -13.45 4.93
N VAL A 34 -10.82 -12.67 5.77
CA VAL A 34 -10.97 -11.21 5.81
C VAL A 34 -10.22 -10.64 4.61
N TRP A 35 -10.80 -9.65 3.95
CA TRP A 35 -10.14 -8.90 2.88
C TRP A 35 -9.92 -7.45 3.28
N TRP A 36 -8.72 -6.96 3.01
CA TRP A 36 -8.32 -5.57 3.14
C TRP A 36 -8.04 -4.99 1.77
N VAL A 37 -8.42 -3.73 1.57
CA VAL A 37 -8.16 -2.98 0.34
C VAL A 37 -7.39 -1.71 0.63
N ALA A 38 -6.50 -1.34 -0.29
CA ALA A 38 -5.84 -0.05 -0.30
C ALA A 38 -6.39 0.79 -1.46
N VAL A 39 -7.06 1.88 -1.12
CA VAL A 39 -7.59 2.85 -2.08
C VAL A 39 -6.63 4.02 -2.20
N ASN A 40 -6.18 4.35 -3.40
CA ASN A 40 -5.34 5.52 -3.61
C ASN A 40 -6.15 6.79 -3.34
N ILE A 41 -5.68 7.64 -2.43
CA ILE A 41 -6.46 8.82 -1.99
C ILE A 41 -6.60 9.85 -3.11
N LYS A 42 -5.63 9.92 -4.03
CA LYS A 42 -5.68 10.87 -5.15
C LYS A 42 -6.65 10.45 -6.24
N THR A 43 -6.68 9.15 -6.57
CA THR A 43 -7.46 8.65 -7.70
C THR A 43 -8.79 8.03 -7.30
N GLY A 44 -8.97 7.66 -6.04
CA GLY A 44 -10.14 6.94 -5.54
C GLY A 44 -10.20 5.46 -5.94
N TYR A 45 -9.22 4.95 -6.71
CA TYR A 45 -9.21 3.57 -7.18
C TYR A 45 -8.53 2.62 -6.20
N ILE A 46 -9.02 1.38 -6.16
CA ILE A 46 -8.37 0.28 -5.45
C ILE A 46 -7.07 -0.05 -6.16
N SER A 47 -5.95 0.00 -5.44
CA SER A 47 -4.62 -0.31 -5.98
C SER A 47 -4.10 -1.66 -5.50
N PHE A 48 -4.46 -2.07 -4.29
CA PHE A 48 -3.99 -3.34 -3.70
C PHE A 48 -5.07 -4.00 -2.85
N PHE A 49 -4.96 -5.31 -2.69
CA PHE A 49 -5.77 -6.13 -1.80
C PHE A 49 -4.90 -7.15 -1.07
N ALA A 50 -5.28 -7.51 0.16
CA ALA A 50 -4.58 -8.52 0.95
C ALA A 50 -5.53 -9.14 2.00
N ASN A 51 -5.10 -10.22 2.65
CA ASN A 51 -5.91 -10.87 3.69
C ASN A 51 -5.66 -10.30 5.09
N SER A 52 -4.65 -9.45 5.25
CA SER A 52 -4.43 -8.69 6.47
C SER A 52 -3.92 -7.27 6.20
N LYS A 53 -4.14 -6.37 7.16
CA LYS A 53 -3.61 -5.00 7.10
C LYS A 53 -2.08 -4.99 6.98
N LYS A 54 -1.40 -5.92 7.65
CA LYS A 54 0.07 -5.99 7.67
C LYS A 54 0.61 -6.36 6.28
N GLU A 55 0.04 -7.38 5.65
CA GLU A 55 0.40 -7.76 4.28
C GLU A 55 0.14 -6.62 3.30
N LEU A 56 -0.99 -5.93 3.44
CA LEU A 56 -1.31 -4.78 2.59
C LEU A 56 -0.26 -3.66 2.69
N MET A 57 0.23 -3.37 3.91
CA MET A 57 1.31 -2.41 4.13
C MET A 57 2.64 -2.89 3.50
N GLN A 58 2.96 -4.18 3.62
CA GLN A 58 4.17 -4.76 3.02
C GLN A 58 4.15 -4.68 1.49
N ILE A 59 3.00 -4.92 0.86
CA ILE A 59 2.83 -4.77 -0.59
C ILE A 59 3.06 -3.31 -1.01
N ILE A 60 2.49 -2.35 -0.27
CA ILE A 60 2.69 -0.92 -0.53
C ILE A 60 4.17 -0.53 -0.38
N ASP A 61 4.83 -1.00 0.67
CA ASP A 61 6.25 -0.73 0.89
C ASP A 61 7.12 -1.27 -0.25
N LYS A 62 6.82 -2.49 -0.71
CA LYS A 62 7.51 -3.13 -1.83
C LYS A 62 7.30 -2.37 -3.14
N ASP A 63 6.06 -2.04 -3.50
CA ASP A 63 5.75 -1.25 -4.72
C ASP A 63 6.46 0.11 -4.70
N LYS A 64 6.54 0.79 -3.55
CA LYS A 64 7.29 2.04 -3.44
C LYS A 64 8.79 1.88 -3.61
N LEU A 65 9.35 0.80 -3.07
CA LEU A 65 10.77 0.50 -3.21
C LEU A 65 11.11 0.25 -4.68
N GLU A 66 10.35 -0.64 -5.35
CA GLU A 66 10.53 -0.96 -6.77
C GLU A 66 10.42 0.29 -7.65
N ARG A 67 9.40 1.14 -7.42
CA ARG A 67 9.27 2.42 -8.16
C ARG A 67 10.40 3.41 -7.88
N ALA A 68 10.98 3.39 -6.67
CA ALA A 68 12.12 4.24 -6.34
C ALA A 68 13.40 3.76 -7.03
N GLU A 69 13.59 2.44 -7.12
CA GLU A 69 14.71 1.81 -7.83
C GLU A 69 14.65 2.10 -9.33
N SER A 70 13.50 1.88 -9.98
CA SER A 70 13.34 2.20 -11.41
C SER A 70 13.61 3.67 -11.71
N ARG A 71 13.14 4.59 -10.85
CA ARG A 71 13.43 6.02 -11.01
C ARG A 71 14.91 6.34 -10.83
N ASN A 72 15.58 5.70 -9.88
CA ASN A 72 17.02 5.89 -9.67
C ASN A 72 17.83 5.42 -10.89
N GLU A 73 17.45 4.27 -11.45
CA GLU A 73 18.04 3.74 -12.68
C GLU A 73 17.84 4.68 -13.87
N GLU A 74 16.63 5.18 -14.11
CA GLU A 74 16.37 6.20 -15.13
C GLU A 74 17.21 7.48 -14.93
N THR A 75 17.38 7.92 -13.68
CA THR A 75 18.21 9.10 -13.40
C THR A 75 19.69 8.85 -13.65
N LYS A 76 20.20 7.63 -13.41
CA LYS A 76 21.59 7.27 -13.74
C LYS A 76 21.83 7.32 -15.25
N TYR A 77 20.91 6.78 -16.05
CA TYR A 77 21.03 6.81 -17.51
C TYR A 77 20.92 8.22 -18.09
N LYS A 78 20.09 9.10 -17.52
CA LYS A 78 19.99 10.51 -17.96
C LYS A 78 21.13 11.40 -17.48
N ALA A 79 21.84 11.01 -16.41
CA ALA A 79 22.91 11.80 -15.82
C ALA A 79 24.29 11.59 -16.49
N GLY A 80 24.42 10.68 -17.46
CA GLY A 80 25.59 10.58 -18.33
C GLY A 80 26.92 10.25 -17.63
N PHE A 81 27.22 8.96 -17.57
CA PHE A 81 28.57 8.46 -17.86
C PHE A 81 28.53 7.83 -19.26
#